data_AF-A0A4E9F5I6-F1
#
_entry.id   AF-A0A4E9F5I6-F1
#
_cell.length_a   1.000
_cell.length_b   1.000
_cell.length_c   1.000
_cell.angle_alpha   90.00
_cell.angle_beta   90.00
_cell.angle_gamma   90.00
#
_symmetry.space_group_name_H-M   'P 1'
#
loop_
_entity.id
_entity.type
_entity.pdbx_description
1 polymer ?
#
loop_
_entity_poly.entity_id
_entity_poly.type
_entity_poly.pdbx_seq_one_letter_code
_entity_poly.pdbx_strand_id
1 'polypeptide(L)'
;MVLLMIKHLCLRFFVAIIVLAGVIYYFEYIRISIKNLTKYTAATDYHSHISDDNFHLEKQELQYLKQFDHLFWLRDIIPNKYVFGTYDNSEISVAIGNIIVYRMVNSSNEDYVKFQRNEDLRAAYGLYAIKKYVFERETWIPANKGEFLRKWDNGRFLDCIRLNISNNWNKSVIPDGYVNNMAEFRDFLESYASTPFLFGGTLLGWYRECSFIKDTTDVDMAMKITSLDLKMLKNMEKSSDFKLFWILGKVSDSLELSVYSGSIKIDLFFLYESKDSAWVGGMIVSKRKKFRWIYPPISQICTGDLLGRLFHVPCNVEKILKADYGNWRVPHPTANFTWYQSHKNVKEAGYWSESEWNDTYKVF
;
A
#
# COMPACT_ATOMS: atom_id res chain seq x y z
N MET A 1 -60.89 4.53 -25.88
CA MET A 1 -59.75 3.80 -26.50
C MET A 1 -58.39 4.43 -26.16
N VAL A 2 -58.21 5.75 -26.30
CA VAL A 2 -56.94 6.47 -26.03
C VAL A 2 -56.38 6.24 -24.61
N LEU A 3 -57.24 6.27 -23.57
CA LEU A 3 -56.80 6.09 -22.17
C LEU A 3 -56.18 4.71 -21.89
N LEU A 4 -56.65 3.66 -22.57
CA LEU A 4 -56.13 2.30 -22.41
C LEU A 4 -54.75 2.16 -23.08
N MET A 5 -54.56 2.82 -24.22
CA MET A 5 -53.28 2.85 -24.93
C MET A 5 -52.21 3.58 -24.12
N ILE A 6 -52.54 4.71 -23.48
CA ILE A 6 -51.61 5.45 -22.61
C ILE A 6 -51.16 4.60 -21.42
N LYS A 7 -52.09 3.92 -20.73
CA LYS A 7 -51.74 3.02 -19.62
C LYS A 7 -50.80 1.89 -20.06
N HIS A 8 -51.05 1.29 -21.22
CA HIS A 8 -50.18 0.25 -21.75
C HIS A 8 -48.78 0.77 -22.11
N LEU A 9 -48.69 1.98 -22.66
CA LEU A 9 -47.42 2.62 -22.99
C LEU A 9 -46.61 2.97 -21.73
N CYS A 10 -47.27 3.54 -20.70
CA CYS A 10 -46.65 3.84 -19.42
C CYS A 10 -46.14 2.58 -18.71
N LEU A 11 -46.92 1.49 -18.72
CA LEU A 11 -46.49 0.22 -18.12
C LEU A 11 -45.27 -0.36 -18.84
N ARG A 12 -45.25 -0.31 -20.19
CA ARG A 12 -44.08 -0.76 -20.97
C ARG A 12 -42.83 0.08 -20.67
N PHE A 13 -42.98 1.39 -20.56
CA PHE A 13 -41.87 2.29 -20.19
C PHE A 13 -41.34 2.00 -18.78
N PHE A 14 -42.24 1.78 -17.81
CA PHE A 14 -41.86 1.48 -16.42
C PHE A 14 -41.11 0.15 -16.31
N VAL A 15 -41.59 -0.89 -17.00
CA VAL A 15 -40.89 -2.18 -17.08
C VAL A 15 -39.52 -2.03 -17.75
N ALA A 16 -39.42 -1.25 -18.83
CA ALA A 16 -38.15 -1.02 -19.52
C ALA A 16 -37.12 -0.31 -18.62
N ILE A 17 -37.54 0.67 -17.81
CA ILE A 17 -36.68 1.38 -16.86
C ILE A 17 -36.20 0.44 -15.75
N ILE A 18 -37.07 -0.41 -15.19
CA ILE A 18 -36.69 -1.39 -14.16
C ILE A 18 -35.70 -2.40 -14.72
N VAL A 19 -35.93 -2.90 -15.94
CA VAL A 19 -35.00 -3.84 -16.58
C VAL A 19 -33.66 -3.16 -16.85
N LEU A 20 -33.65 -1.92 -17.34
CA LEU A 20 -32.40 -1.17 -17.57
C LEU A 20 -31.63 -0.93 -16.27
N ALA A 21 -32.31 -0.54 -15.20
CA ALA A 21 -31.71 -0.36 -13.88
C ALA A 21 -31.16 -1.68 -13.32
N GLY A 22 -31.88 -2.79 -13.50
CA GLY A 22 -31.41 -4.13 -13.13
C GLY A 22 -30.20 -4.57 -13.94
N VAL A 23 -30.15 -4.26 -15.23
CA VAL A 23 -29.00 -4.53 -16.10
C VAL A 23 -27.79 -3.69 -15.70
N ILE A 24 -27.96 -2.39 -15.43
CA ILE A 24 -26.88 -1.51 -14.93
C ILE A 24 -26.35 -2.03 -13.59
N TYR A 25 -27.24 -2.34 -12.65
CA TYR A 25 -26.86 -2.92 -11.36
C TYR A 25 -26.13 -4.25 -11.53
N TYR A 26 -26.57 -5.11 -12.45
CA TYR A 26 -25.89 -6.38 -12.75
C TYR A 26 -24.51 -6.16 -13.37
N PHE A 27 -24.35 -5.20 -14.28
CA PHE A 27 -23.03 -4.86 -14.85
C PHE A 27 -22.11 -4.22 -13.82
N GLU A 28 -22.61 -3.35 -12.94
CA GLU A 28 -21.84 -2.83 -11.82
C GLU A 28 -21.46 -3.94 -10.84
N TYR A 29 -22.39 -4.83 -10.50
CA TYR A 29 -22.13 -6.00 -9.68
C TYR A 29 -21.09 -6.92 -10.30
N ILE A 30 -21.16 -7.20 -11.60
CA ILE A 30 -20.14 -7.97 -12.32
C ILE A 30 -18.81 -7.21 -12.31
N ARG A 31 -18.80 -5.90 -12.57
CA ARG A 31 -17.56 -5.09 -12.57
C ARG A 31 -16.90 -5.08 -11.20
N ILE A 32 -17.69 -4.94 -10.13
CA ILE A 32 -17.25 -5.03 -8.74
C ILE A 32 -16.79 -6.46 -8.42
N SER A 33 -17.52 -7.48 -8.84
CA SER A 33 -17.17 -8.89 -8.63
C SER A 33 -15.89 -9.30 -9.38
N ILE A 34 -15.65 -8.74 -10.57
CA ILE A 34 -14.41 -8.91 -11.34
C ILE A 34 -13.27 -8.17 -10.66
N LYS A 35 -13.47 -6.95 -10.13
CA LYS A 35 -12.45 -6.24 -9.32
C LYS A 35 -12.15 -6.98 -8.01
N ASN A 36 -13.15 -7.61 -7.40
CA ASN A 36 -13.01 -8.42 -6.18
C ASN A 36 -12.48 -9.83 -6.45
N LEU A 37 -12.26 -10.19 -7.71
CA LEU A 37 -11.49 -11.37 -8.08
C LEU A 37 -9.98 -11.06 -7.98
N THR A 38 -9.55 -10.57 -6.81
CA THR A 38 -8.19 -10.78 -6.26
C THR A 38 -7.90 -12.27 -5.98
N LYS A 39 -8.75 -13.17 -6.49
CA LYS A 39 -8.52 -14.59 -6.64
C LYS A 39 -7.60 -14.79 -7.85
N TYR A 40 -6.30 -14.61 -7.63
CA TYR A 40 -5.21 -15.02 -8.52
C TYR A 40 -5.58 -15.04 -10.01
N THR A 41 -5.50 -13.90 -10.71
CA THR A 41 -5.59 -13.94 -12.17
C THR A 41 -4.47 -14.85 -12.69
N ALA A 42 -4.86 -15.88 -13.44
CA ALA A 42 -3.94 -16.79 -14.09
C ALA A 42 -3.04 -15.97 -15.02
N ALA A 43 -1.84 -15.64 -14.55
CA ALA A 43 -0.81 -15.05 -15.38
C ALA A 43 -0.42 -16.04 -16.47
N THR A 44 0.08 -15.53 -17.59
CA THR A 44 0.77 -16.32 -18.61
C THR A 44 1.78 -17.23 -17.93
N ASP A 45 1.66 -18.54 -18.13
CA ASP A 45 2.46 -19.53 -17.43
C ASP A 45 3.91 -19.55 -17.94
N TYR A 46 4.77 -18.71 -17.36
CA TYR A 46 6.22 -18.76 -17.57
C TYR A 46 6.89 -19.89 -16.77
N HIS A 47 6.12 -20.73 -16.08
CA HIS A 47 6.58 -21.76 -15.17
C HIS A 47 6.24 -23.18 -15.66
N SER A 48 6.14 -23.38 -16.98
CA SER A 48 5.89 -24.70 -17.59
C SER A 48 6.89 -25.78 -17.14
N HIS A 49 8.09 -25.39 -16.71
CA HIS A 49 9.15 -26.29 -16.24
C HIS A 49 9.04 -26.71 -14.77
N ILE A 50 8.09 -26.19 -13.99
CA ILE A 50 7.98 -26.55 -12.57
C ILE A 50 7.26 -27.89 -12.41
N SER A 51 8.01 -28.93 -12.06
CA SER A 51 7.55 -30.28 -11.70
C SER A 51 8.13 -30.71 -10.35
N ASP A 52 7.72 -31.88 -9.85
CA ASP A 52 8.27 -32.50 -8.64
C ASP A 52 9.80 -32.65 -8.69
N ASP A 53 10.40 -32.79 -9.89
CA ASP A 53 11.84 -32.95 -10.10
C ASP A 53 12.66 -31.71 -9.71
N ASN A 54 12.02 -30.55 -9.57
CA ASN A 54 12.69 -29.34 -9.08
C ASN A 54 12.96 -29.37 -7.57
N PHE A 55 12.44 -30.37 -6.87
CA PHE A 55 12.54 -30.48 -5.43
C PHE A 55 13.36 -31.72 -5.05
N HIS A 56 14.47 -31.51 -4.33
CA HIS A 56 15.25 -32.59 -3.76
C HIS A 56 14.78 -32.82 -2.33
N LEU A 57 13.65 -33.51 -2.19
CA LEU A 57 13.03 -33.80 -0.89
C LEU A 57 13.31 -35.22 -0.42
N GLU A 58 13.58 -35.35 0.87
CA GLU A 58 13.55 -36.63 1.53
C GLU A 58 12.11 -37.18 1.59
N LYS A 59 11.97 -38.51 1.69
CA LYS A 59 10.65 -39.17 1.73
C LYS A 59 9.75 -38.62 2.84
N GLN A 60 10.31 -38.29 4.00
CA GLN A 60 9.56 -37.73 5.13
C GLN A 60 9.09 -36.30 4.85
N GLU A 61 9.91 -35.49 4.18
CA GLU A 61 9.54 -34.13 3.77
C GLU A 61 8.41 -34.14 2.74
N LEU A 62 8.46 -35.05 1.77
CA LEU A 62 7.39 -35.22 0.78
C LEU A 62 6.07 -35.68 1.45
N GLN A 63 6.14 -36.65 2.37
CA GLN A 63 4.96 -37.08 3.14
C GLN A 63 4.38 -35.96 3.99
N TYR A 64 5.23 -35.13 4.58
CA TYR A 64 4.80 -33.96 5.33
C TYR A 64 4.09 -32.94 4.45
N LEU A 65 4.60 -32.65 3.24
CA LEU A 65 3.92 -31.72 2.32
C LEU A 65 2.58 -32.27 1.80
N LYS A 66 2.47 -33.58 1.60
CA LYS A 66 1.23 -34.24 1.19
C LYS A 66 0.10 -34.13 2.21
N GLN A 67 0.36 -33.77 3.47
CA GLN A 67 -0.72 -33.62 4.44
C GLN A 67 -1.56 -32.34 4.22
N PHE A 68 -1.02 -31.37 3.49
CA PHE A 68 -1.66 -30.07 3.27
C PHE A 68 -2.50 -30.10 2.00
N ASP A 69 -3.71 -29.55 2.05
CA ASP A 69 -4.62 -29.50 0.89
C ASP A 69 -4.22 -28.37 -0.08
N HIS A 70 -3.74 -27.26 0.49
CA HIS A 70 -3.35 -26.07 -0.24
C HIS A 70 -1.93 -25.64 0.13
N LEU A 71 -1.06 -25.54 -0.87
CA LEU A 71 0.29 -25.02 -0.70
C LEU A 71 0.47 -23.73 -1.48
N PHE A 72 1.20 -22.79 -0.89
CA PHE A 72 1.68 -21.57 -1.56
C PHE A 72 3.20 -21.58 -1.50
N TRP A 73 3.88 -21.85 -2.61
CA TRP A 73 5.33 -21.94 -2.62
C TRP A 73 5.97 -20.55 -2.53
N LEU A 74 6.56 -20.29 -1.37
CA LEU A 74 7.30 -19.08 -0.99
C LEU A 74 8.74 -19.17 -1.52
N ARG A 75 8.87 -19.25 -2.84
CA ARG A 75 10.13 -19.58 -3.53
C ARG A 75 11.28 -18.63 -3.19
N ASP A 76 12.44 -19.21 -2.89
CA ASP A 76 13.74 -18.54 -2.72
C ASP A 76 13.79 -17.46 -1.61
N ILE A 77 12.84 -17.47 -0.68
CA ILE A 77 12.82 -16.54 0.45
C ILE A 77 13.94 -16.83 1.45
N ILE A 78 14.17 -18.11 1.75
CA ILE A 78 15.23 -18.56 2.66
C ILE A 78 16.20 -19.40 1.83
N PRO A 79 17.50 -19.03 1.77
CA PRO A 79 18.49 -19.83 1.05
C PRO A 79 18.49 -21.29 1.52
N ASN A 80 18.56 -22.22 0.57
CA ASN A 80 18.64 -23.67 0.82
C ASN A 80 17.46 -24.26 1.61
N LYS A 81 16.30 -23.59 1.61
CA LYS A 81 15.06 -24.08 2.24
C LYS A 81 13.90 -24.01 1.26
N TYR A 82 12.97 -24.95 1.39
CA TYR A 82 11.70 -24.92 0.69
C TYR A 82 10.65 -24.35 1.62
N VAL A 83 10.22 -23.12 1.34
CA VAL A 83 9.27 -22.40 2.19
C VAL A 83 7.89 -22.48 1.54
N PHE A 84 6.86 -22.81 2.31
CA PHE A 84 5.48 -22.86 1.85
C PHE A 84 4.57 -22.06 2.80
N GLY A 85 3.44 -21.60 2.29
CA GLY A 85 2.30 -21.16 3.07
C GLY A 85 1.14 -22.15 2.91
N THR A 86 0.28 -22.28 3.91
CA THR A 86 -0.98 -23.04 3.84
C THR A 86 -2.09 -22.37 4.64
N TYR A 87 -3.34 -22.50 4.18
CA TYR A 87 -4.53 -22.11 4.95
C TYR A 87 -5.01 -23.19 5.91
N ASP A 88 -4.40 -24.38 5.88
CA ASP A 88 -4.83 -25.50 6.70
C ASP A 88 -4.70 -25.17 8.19
N ASN A 89 -5.73 -25.52 8.96
CA ASN A 89 -5.85 -25.17 10.37
C ASN A 89 -5.10 -26.12 11.32
N SER A 90 -4.37 -27.11 10.79
CA SER A 90 -3.57 -28.00 11.63
C SER A 90 -2.56 -27.19 12.44
N GLU A 91 -2.12 -27.72 13.60
CA GLU A 91 -0.99 -27.14 14.32
C GLU A 91 0.26 -27.20 13.42
N ILE A 92 0.49 -26.16 12.63
CA ILE A 92 1.69 -25.97 11.82
C ILE A 92 2.82 -25.67 12.81
N SER A 93 3.38 -26.70 13.44
CA SER A 93 4.32 -26.49 14.56
C SER A 93 5.74 -26.98 14.32
N VAL A 94 6.05 -27.71 13.23
CA VAL A 94 7.40 -28.25 13.06
C VAL A 94 7.92 -28.06 11.64
N ALA A 95 9.02 -27.30 11.50
CA ALA A 95 9.85 -27.37 10.31
C ALA A 95 10.45 -28.78 10.23
N ILE A 96 10.27 -29.48 9.12
CA ILE A 96 10.87 -30.80 8.89
C ILE A 96 12.01 -30.65 7.89
N GLY A 97 13.24 -30.99 8.30
CA GLY A 97 14.42 -30.89 7.45
C GLY A 97 14.61 -29.51 6.81
N ASN A 98 14.39 -29.45 5.50
CA ASN A 98 14.49 -28.26 4.65
C ASN A 98 13.16 -27.56 4.40
N ILE A 99 12.04 -28.11 4.87
CA ILE A 99 10.71 -27.56 4.71
C ILE A 99 10.37 -26.59 5.83
N ILE A 100 9.92 -25.40 5.46
CA ILE A 100 9.36 -24.39 6.36
C ILE A 100 7.94 -24.09 5.91
N VAL A 101 6.99 -24.07 6.84
CA VAL A 101 5.59 -23.75 6.53
C VAL A 101 5.13 -22.55 7.35
N TYR A 102 4.49 -21.59 6.70
CA TYR A 102 3.79 -20.46 7.29
C TYR A 102 2.28 -20.71 7.26
N ARG A 103 1.59 -20.34 8.34
CA ARG A 103 0.13 -20.25 8.33
C ARG A 103 -0.30 -19.03 7.54
N MET A 104 -1.21 -19.21 6.59
CA MET A 104 -1.82 -18.15 5.81
C MET A 104 -3.18 -17.78 6.40
N VAL A 105 -3.42 -16.48 6.57
CA VAL A 105 -4.69 -15.96 7.07
C VAL A 105 -5.09 -14.76 6.23
N ASN A 106 -6.26 -14.81 5.60
CA ASN A 106 -6.79 -13.67 4.84
C ASN A 106 -7.17 -12.52 5.79
N SER A 107 -6.95 -11.29 5.34
CA SER A 107 -7.54 -10.11 5.98
C SER A 107 -9.07 -10.20 5.94
N SER A 108 -9.77 -9.46 6.80
CA SER A 108 -11.23 -9.50 6.92
C SER A 108 -11.96 -9.11 5.64
N ASN A 109 -11.33 -8.31 4.77
CA ASN A 109 -11.83 -7.90 3.47
C ASN A 109 -11.13 -8.61 2.30
N GLU A 110 -10.28 -9.61 2.58
CA GLU A 110 -9.52 -10.39 1.60
C GLU A 110 -8.59 -9.56 0.69
N ASP A 111 -8.23 -8.32 1.08
CA ASP A 111 -7.28 -7.47 0.34
C ASP A 111 -5.82 -7.97 0.42
N TYR A 112 -5.46 -8.61 1.54
CA TYR A 112 -4.11 -9.11 1.77
C TYR A 112 -4.09 -10.41 2.57
N VAL A 113 -2.97 -11.11 2.50
CA VAL A 113 -2.74 -12.36 3.23
C VAL A 113 -1.65 -12.14 4.26
N LYS A 114 -1.91 -12.55 5.51
CA LYS A 114 -0.91 -12.66 6.56
C LYS A 114 -0.24 -14.04 6.51
N PHE A 115 1.07 -14.07 6.68
CA PHE A 115 1.90 -15.26 6.82
C PHE A 115 2.46 -15.27 8.23
N GLN A 116 2.09 -16.27 9.03
CA GLN A 116 2.46 -16.36 10.44
C GLN A 116 3.26 -17.63 10.71
N ARG A 117 4.40 -17.48 11.38
CA ARG A 117 5.19 -18.58 11.93
C ARG A 117 5.95 -18.11 13.17
N ASN A 118 5.65 -18.70 14.33
CA ASN A 118 6.18 -18.26 15.62
C ASN A 118 5.94 -16.74 15.80
N GLU A 119 7.01 -15.97 16.01
CA GLU A 119 6.99 -14.50 16.12
C GLU A 119 7.10 -13.78 14.77
N ASP A 120 7.42 -14.49 13.68
CA ASP A 120 7.46 -13.87 12.35
C ASP A 120 6.05 -13.75 11.80
N LEU A 121 5.58 -12.49 11.72
CA LEU A 121 4.32 -12.12 11.11
C LEU A 121 4.60 -11.20 9.93
N ARG A 122 4.18 -11.64 8.76
CA ARG A 122 4.30 -10.89 7.50
C ARG A 122 2.94 -10.74 6.85
N ALA A 123 2.80 -9.76 5.98
CA ALA A 123 1.61 -9.57 5.18
C ALA A 123 1.96 -9.06 3.77
N ALA A 124 1.21 -9.52 2.78
CA ALA A 124 1.37 -9.09 1.39
C ALA A 124 0.00 -9.01 0.68
N TYR A 125 -0.18 -7.98 -0.13
CA TYR A 125 -1.36 -7.73 -0.99
C TYR A 125 -1.01 -7.96 -2.46
N GLY A 126 -2.04 -8.03 -3.30
CA GLY A 126 -1.88 -8.16 -4.75
C GLY A 126 -1.03 -9.38 -5.12
N LEU A 127 -1.26 -10.51 -4.45
CA LEU A 127 -0.55 -11.76 -4.70
C LEU A 127 -1.12 -12.37 -5.98
N TYR A 128 -0.42 -12.18 -7.10
CA TYR A 128 -0.69 -12.93 -8.33
C TYR A 128 0.08 -14.23 -8.32
N ALA A 129 -0.61 -15.35 -8.46
CA ALA A 129 -0.01 -16.68 -8.42
C ALA A 129 -0.59 -17.59 -9.49
N ILE A 130 0.25 -18.49 -9.99
CA ILE A 130 -0.10 -19.52 -10.94
C ILE A 130 -0.31 -20.82 -10.16
N LYS A 131 -1.42 -21.49 -10.45
CA LYS A 131 -1.72 -22.81 -9.89
C LYS A 131 -0.93 -23.89 -10.63
N LYS A 132 -0.28 -24.75 -9.87
CA LYS A 132 0.39 -25.98 -10.33
C LYS A 132 -0.09 -27.16 -9.51
N TYR A 133 0.15 -28.35 -10.02
CA TYR A 133 -0.05 -29.59 -9.29
C TYR A 133 1.31 -30.21 -9.05
N VAL A 134 1.76 -30.15 -7.80
CA VAL A 134 3.10 -30.59 -7.34
C VAL A 134 2.85 -31.43 -6.09
N PHE A 135 3.54 -32.55 -5.93
CA PHE A 135 3.36 -33.49 -4.81
C PHE A 135 1.94 -34.05 -4.64
N GLU A 136 1.19 -34.19 -5.72
CA GLU A 136 -0.25 -34.54 -5.68
C GLU A 136 -1.11 -33.48 -4.96
N ARG A 137 -0.65 -32.23 -4.87
CA ARG A 137 -1.35 -31.14 -4.20
C ARG A 137 -1.44 -29.90 -5.07
N GLU A 138 -2.51 -29.14 -4.83
CA GLU A 138 -2.65 -27.80 -5.40
C GLU A 138 -1.58 -26.88 -4.80
N THR A 139 -0.64 -26.45 -5.63
CA THR A 139 0.46 -25.57 -5.24
C THR A 139 0.40 -24.27 -6.04
N TRP A 140 0.25 -23.16 -5.34
CA TRP A 140 0.27 -21.81 -5.91
C TRP A 140 1.69 -21.25 -5.88
N ILE A 141 2.11 -20.61 -6.96
CA ILE A 141 3.45 -20.07 -7.12
C ILE A 141 3.33 -18.61 -7.53
N PRO A 142 3.98 -17.65 -6.85
CA PRO A 142 3.97 -16.25 -7.27
C PRO A 142 4.34 -16.10 -8.74
N ALA A 143 3.48 -15.44 -9.52
CA ALA A 143 3.66 -15.27 -10.97
C ALA A 143 4.86 -14.38 -11.30
N ASN A 144 5.13 -13.39 -10.45
CA ASN A 144 6.31 -12.54 -10.54
C ASN A 144 7.15 -12.72 -9.26
N LYS A 145 8.20 -13.54 -9.37
CA LYS A 145 9.14 -13.80 -8.26
C LYS A 145 9.75 -12.51 -7.70
N GLY A 146 10.18 -11.58 -8.55
CA GLY A 146 10.89 -10.37 -8.12
C GLY A 146 9.98 -9.40 -7.35
N GLU A 147 8.73 -9.23 -7.82
CA GLU A 147 7.72 -8.44 -7.09
C GLU A 147 7.38 -9.09 -5.75
N PHE A 148 7.17 -10.40 -5.74
CA PHE A 148 6.82 -11.13 -4.54
C PHE A 148 7.93 -11.04 -3.47
N LEU A 149 9.19 -11.23 -3.85
CA LEU A 149 10.33 -11.08 -2.93
C LEU A 149 10.42 -9.66 -2.36
N ARG A 150 10.19 -8.62 -3.17
CA ARG A 150 10.16 -7.23 -2.68
C ARG A 150 9.04 -7.02 -1.65
N LYS A 151 7.85 -7.56 -1.89
CA LYS A 151 6.73 -7.52 -0.93
C LYS A 151 7.04 -8.31 0.33
N TRP A 152 7.69 -9.47 0.20
CA TRP A 152 8.09 -10.30 1.33
C TRP A 152 9.13 -9.62 2.22
N ASP A 153 10.19 -9.07 1.61
CA ASP A 153 11.29 -8.41 2.32
C ASP A 153 10.80 -7.18 3.10
N ASN A 154 9.85 -6.45 2.53
CA ASN A 154 9.19 -5.31 3.18
C ASN A 154 7.92 -5.71 3.95
N GLY A 155 7.64 -7.01 4.07
CA GLY A 155 6.33 -7.55 4.44
C GLY A 155 6.12 -7.73 5.93
N ARG A 156 7.14 -7.49 6.78
CA ARG A 156 6.99 -7.62 8.24
C ARG A 156 5.85 -6.74 8.73
N PHE A 157 4.86 -7.35 9.35
CA PHE A 157 3.61 -6.69 9.70
C PHE A 157 3.74 -6.00 11.07
N LEU A 158 3.22 -4.78 11.14
CA LEU A 158 3.11 -3.99 12.36
C LEU A 158 1.65 -3.65 12.61
N ASP A 159 1.20 -3.87 13.84
CA ASP A 159 -0.08 -3.37 14.31
C ASP A 159 0.01 -1.88 14.68
N CYS A 160 -1.07 -1.15 14.39
CA CYS A 160 -1.34 0.13 15.02
C CYS A 160 -1.68 -0.07 16.51
N ILE A 161 -1.41 0.92 17.36
CA ILE A 161 -1.57 0.79 18.81
C ILE A 161 -2.95 1.19 19.34
N ARG A 162 -3.83 1.73 18.47
CA ARG A 162 -5.24 2.02 18.77
C ARG A 162 -5.45 2.82 20.06
N LEU A 163 -4.75 3.95 20.22
CA LEU A 163 -5.01 4.89 21.31
C LEU A 163 -6.40 5.51 21.16
N ASN A 164 -7.13 5.57 22.27
CA ASN A 164 -8.38 6.31 22.33
C ASN A 164 -8.06 7.81 22.46
N ILE A 165 -8.08 8.51 21.33
CA ILE A 165 -7.84 9.95 21.29
C ILE A 165 -9.16 10.68 21.53
N SER A 166 -9.24 11.44 22.63
CA SER A 166 -10.37 12.35 22.86
C SER A 166 -10.35 13.46 21.82
N ASN A 167 -11.33 13.50 20.94
CA ASN A 167 -11.47 14.54 19.94
C ASN A 167 -12.90 15.07 19.89
N ASN A 168 -13.06 16.39 19.70
CA ASN A 168 -14.37 17.06 19.62
C ASN A 168 -15.08 16.83 18.27
N TRP A 169 -14.46 16.05 17.36
CA TRP A 169 -14.93 15.87 16.00
C TRP A 169 -15.76 14.58 15.89
N ASN A 170 -17.04 14.77 15.55
CA ASN A 170 -17.96 13.65 15.30
C ASN A 170 -17.73 12.97 13.94
N LYS A 171 -17.07 13.66 12.99
CA LYS A 171 -16.84 13.16 11.63
C LYS A 171 -15.42 13.48 11.18
N SER A 172 -14.75 12.49 10.59
CA SER A 172 -13.46 12.65 9.95
C SER A 172 -13.57 13.53 8.70
N VAL A 173 -12.63 14.46 8.52
CA VAL A 173 -12.52 15.30 7.32
C VAL A 173 -12.18 14.45 6.10
N ILE A 174 -11.22 13.53 6.23
CA ILE A 174 -10.95 12.48 5.25
C ILE A 174 -11.90 11.29 5.53
N PRO A 175 -12.78 10.90 4.59
CA PRO A 175 -13.62 9.72 4.75
C PRO A 175 -12.80 8.43 4.75
N ASP A 176 -13.15 7.45 5.59
CA ASP A 176 -12.43 6.16 5.67
C ASP A 176 -12.28 5.46 4.31
N GLY A 177 -13.31 5.55 3.45
CA GLY A 177 -13.28 4.97 2.10
C GLY A 177 -12.21 5.56 1.17
N TYR A 178 -11.63 6.72 1.50
CA TYR A 178 -10.52 7.33 0.77
C TYR A 178 -9.25 6.48 0.78
N VAL A 179 -9.15 5.55 1.74
CA VAL A 179 -8.06 4.57 1.77
C VAL A 179 -7.92 3.77 0.46
N ASN A 180 -9.03 3.60 -0.29
CA ASN A 180 -8.99 2.92 -1.58
C ASN A 180 -8.27 3.75 -2.66
N ASN A 181 -8.46 5.07 -2.68
CA ASN A 181 -7.73 5.98 -3.56
C ASN A 181 -6.24 5.97 -3.25
N MET A 182 -5.89 5.94 -1.96
CA MET A 182 -4.49 5.81 -1.55
C MET A 182 -3.88 4.48 -1.97
N ALA A 183 -4.63 3.37 -1.88
CA ALA A 183 -4.14 2.07 -2.31
C ALA A 183 -3.96 2.01 -3.84
N GLU A 184 -4.87 2.61 -4.59
CA GLU A 184 -4.70 2.77 -6.05
C GLU A 184 -3.46 3.62 -6.38
N PHE A 185 -3.19 4.67 -5.60
CA PHE A 185 -1.97 5.48 -5.77
C PHE A 185 -0.70 4.70 -5.43
N ARG A 186 -0.71 3.95 -4.31
CA ARG A 186 0.35 3.00 -3.95
C ARG A 186 0.63 2.03 -5.10
N ASP A 187 -0.41 1.40 -5.65
CA ASP A 187 -0.28 0.42 -6.74
C ASP A 187 0.26 1.06 -8.03
N PHE A 188 -0.16 2.29 -8.34
CA PHE A 188 0.41 3.06 -9.44
C PHE A 188 1.92 3.28 -9.25
N LEU A 189 2.35 3.74 -8.07
CA LEU A 189 3.77 3.98 -7.80
C LEU A 189 4.56 2.66 -7.84
N GLU A 190 4.01 1.56 -7.30
CA GLU A 190 4.65 0.24 -7.29
C GLU A 190 4.79 -0.41 -8.66
N SER A 191 3.96 -0.02 -9.63
CA SER A 191 4.12 -0.44 -11.02
C SER A 191 5.47 0.00 -11.61
N TYR A 192 6.14 0.98 -10.99
CA TYR A 192 7.50 1.43 -11.30
C TYR A 192 8.56 0.83 -10.35
N ALA A 193 8.26 -0.30 -9.72
CA ALA A 193 9.14 -1.01 -8.77
C ALA A 193 9.57 -0.16 -7.55
N SER A 194 8.78 0.86 -7.20
CA SER A 194 8.98 1.63 -5.98
C SER A 194 8.40 0.94 -4.75
N THR A 195 8.60 1.53 -3.57
CA THR A 195 8.04 1.06 -2.30
C THR A 195 7.55 2.28 -1.52
N PRO A 196 6.37 2.83 -1.88
CA PRO A 196 5.81 4.00 -1.21
C PRO A 196 5.25 3.60 0.16
N PHE A 197 5.52 4.39 1.19
CA PHE A 197 5.10 4.13 2.56
C PHE A 197 4.35 5.31 3.16
N LEU A 198 3.50 5.04 4.17
CA LEU A 198 2.79 6.07 4.90
C LEU A 198 3.79 6.98 5.61
N PHE A 199 3.54 8.29 5.59
CA PHE A 199 4.44 9.27 6.18
C PHE A 199 3.68 10.37 6.93
N GLY A 200 4.39 11.28 7.61
CA GLY A 200 3.81 12.47 8.24
C GLY A 200 2.55 12.21 9.08
N GLY A 201 1.51 13.03 8.84
CA GLY A 201 0.24 12.96 9.56
C GLY A 201 -0.50 11.64 9.31
N THR A 202 -0.35 11.05 8.11
CA THR A 202 -0.93 9.75 7.77
C THR A 202 -0.31 8.61 8.58
N LEU A 203 1.02 8.59 8.74
CA LEU A 203 1.72 7.61 9.55
C LEU A 203 1.33 7.75 11.03
N LEU A 204 1.21 8.99 11.51
CA LEU A 204 0.76 9.28 12.87
C LEU A 204 -0.66 8.77 13.10
N GLY A 205 -1.60 9.11 12.21
CA GLY A 205 -2.98 8.65 12.29
C GLY A 205 -3.06 7.13 12.28
N TRP A 206 -2.41 6.48 11.30
CA TRP A 206 -2.38 5.02 11.21
C TRP A 206 -1.85 4.41 12.50
N TYR A 207 -0.65 4.77 12.93
CA TYR A 207 -0.02 4.09 14.06
C TYR A 207 -0.78 4.35 15.36
N ARG A 208 -1.21 5.59 15.59
CA ARG A 208 -1.86 6.02 16.82
C ARG A 208 -3.32 5.60 16.91
N GLU A 209 -4.09 5.75 15.85
CA GLU A 209 -5.57 5.67 15.86
C GLU A 209 -6.11 4.55 14.95
N CYS A 210 -5.25 3.86 14.18
CA CYS A 210 -5.65 2.89 13.15
C CYS A 210 -6.55 3.51 12.05
N SER A 211 -6.43 4.81 11.81
CA SER A 211 -7.28 5.58 10.88
C SER A 211 -6.56 6.88 10.45
N PHE A 212 -7.21 7.72 9.66
CA PHE A 212 -6.75 9.10 9.44
C PHE A 212 -6.96 9.94 10.70
N ILE A 213 -6.13 10.99 10.86
CA ILE A 213 -6.39 12.00 11.90
C ILE A 213 -7.70 12.71 11.55
N LYS A 214 -8.64 12.80 12.50
CA LYS A 214 -10.01 13.26 12.19
C LYS A 214 -10.11 14.67 11.62
N ASP A 215 -9.23 15.59 12.03
CA ASP A 215 -9.31 17.02 11.70
C ASP A 215 -8.29 17.48 10.63
N THR A 216 -7.64 16.55 9.93
CA THR A 216 -6.72 16.88 8.84
C THR A 216 -7.33 16.63 7.46
N THR A 217 -6.90 17.41 6.47
CA THR A 217 -7.12 17.17 5.04
C THR A 217 -5.94 16.49 4.37
N ASP A 218 -4.81 16.38 5.07
CA ASP A 218 -3.52 16.07 4.47
C ASP A 218 -3.29 14.56 4.47
N VAL A 219 -2.89 14.05 3.32
CA VAL A 219 -2.49 12.66 3.12
C VAL A 219 -1.05 12.62 2.66
N ASP A 220 -0.16 12.25 3.57
CA ASP A 220 1.27 12.16 3.33
C ASP A 220 1.71 10.72 3.02
N MET A 221 2.48 10.55 1.95
CA MET A 221 3.24 9.35 1.62
C MET A 221 4.70 9.72 1.35
N ALA A 222 5.59 8.75 1.43
CA ALA A 222 6.98 8.95 1.04
C ALA A 222 7.55 7.73 0.31
N MET A 223 8.60 7.95 -0.47
CA MET A 223 9.39 6.89 -1.08
C MET A 223 10.87 7.30 -1.15
N LYS A 224 11.78 6.33 -1.26
CA LYS A 224 13.21 6.64 -1.40
C LYS A 224 13.48 7.29 -2.75
N ILE A 225 14.27 8.37 -2.80
CA ILE A 225 14.63 9.03 -4.07
C ILE A 225 15.35 8.08 -5.03
N THR A 226 16.08 7.09 -4.49
CA THR A 226 16.76 6.05 -5.28
C THR A 226 15.79 5.10 -6.00
N SER A 227 14.52 5.08 -5.60
CA SER A 227 13.45 4.30 -6.25
C SER A 227 12.63 5.12 -7.26
N LEU A 228 13.01 6.36 -7.53
CA LEU A 228 12.35 7.20 -8.53
C LEU A 228 12.65 6.69 -9.95
N ASP A 229 11.60 6.25 -10.65
CA ASP A 229 11.63 6.11 -12.11
C ASP A 229 11.12 7.41 -12.75
N LEU A 230 11.91 8.05 -13.61
CA LEU A 230 11.49 9.27 -14.31
C LEU A 230 10.28 9.05 -15.25
N LYS A 231 10.01 7.82 -15.68
CA LYS A 231 8.78 7.46 -16.42
C LYS A 231 7.54 7.60 -15.55
N MET A 232 7.66 7.37 -14.23
CA MET A 232 6.57 7.56 -13.27
C MET A 232 6.08 9.00 -13.31
N LEU A 233 6.98 9.98 -13.24
CA LEU A 233 6.63 11.40 -13.29
C LEU A 233 5.94 11.75 -14.62
N LYS A 234 6.52 11.34 -15.75
CA LYS A 234 5.96 11.60 -17.09
C LYS A 234 4.56 10.99 -17.29
N ASN A 235 4.30 9.82 -16.70
CA ASN A 235 3.00 9.18 -16.79
C ASN A 235 2.00 9.74 -15.79
N MET A 236 2.47 10.22 -14.63
CA MET A 236 1.64 10.92 -13.65
C MET A 236 1.10 12.24 -14.20
N GLU A 237 1.89 12.99 -14.98
CA GLU A 237 1.42 14.19 -15.71
C GLU A 237 0.22 13.91 -16.64
N LYS A 238 0.05 12.66 -17.08
CA LYS A 238 -1.02 12.23 -17.99
C LYS A 238 -2.16 11.48 -17.30
N SER A 239 -2.05 11.28 -15.98
CA SER A 239 -3.02 10.49 -15.23
C SER A 239 -4.30 11.28 -15.02
N SER A 240 -5.45 10.67 -15.36
CA SER A 240 -6.77 11.21 -15.00
C SER A 240 -7.15 10.92 -13.55
N ASP A 241 -6.62 9.83 -12.99
CA ASP A 241 -6.98 9.30 -11.68
C ASP A 241 -6.17 9.98 -10.55
N PHE A 242 -4.98 10.47 -10.91
CA PHE A 242 -4.08 11.21 -10.03
C PHE A 242 -3.67 12.51 -10.74
N LYS A 243 -4.48 13.56 -10.54
CA LYS A 243 -4.21 14.86 -11.16
C LYS A 243 -3.03 15.50 -10.46
N LEU A 244 -1.90 15.57 -11.15
CA LEU A 244 -0.74 16.28 -10.65
C LEU A 244 -1.13 17.74 -10.37
N PHE A 245 -0.82 18.23 -9.17
CA PHE A 245 -1.08 19.61 -8.76
C PHE A 245 0.20 20.44 -8.91
N TRP A 246 1.29 19.93 -8.36
CA TRP A 246 2.60 20.53 -8.51
C TRP A 246 3.74 19.51 -8.39
N ILE A 247 4.92 19.93 -8.83
CA ILE A 247 6.20 19.34 -8.48
C ILE A 247 7.05 20.45 -7.86
N LEU A 248 7.60 20.15 -6.69
CA LEU A 248 8.45 21.01 -5.88
C LEU A 248 9.86 20.40 -5.82
N GLY A 249 10.89 21.24 -5.87
CA GLY A 249 12.30 20.84 -5.76
C GLY A 249 12.85 20.15 -7.01
N LYS A 250 13.95 19.41 -6.83
CA LYS A 250 14.69 18.74 -7.90
C LYS A 250 14.98 17.31 -7.49
N VAL A 251 15.20 16.41 -8.45
CA VAL A 251 15.64 15.03 -8.17
C VAL A 251 16.84 14.99 -7.22
N SER A 252 17.80 15.90 -7.37
CA SER A 252 18.98 15.98 -6.52
C SER A 252 18.76 16.66 -5.15
N ASP A 253 17.66 17.38 -4.95
CA ASP A 253 17.41 18.12 -3.72
C ASP A 253 15.94 18.47 -3.52
N SER A 254 15.37 17.98 -2.41
CA SER A 254 14.07 18.39 -1.89
C SER A 254 12.89 18.15 -2.84
N LEU A 255 12.92 17.06 -3.62
CA LEU A 255 11.79 16.67 -4.46
C LEU A 255 10.56 16.32 -3.60
N GLU A 256 9.43 16.90 -3.98
CA GLU A 256 8.10 16.63 -3.45
C GLU A 256 7.12 16.79 -4.63
N LEU A 257 6.08 15.97 -4.68
CA LEU A 257 4.98 16.18 -5.61
C LEU A 257 3.67 16.02 -4.88
N SER A 258 2.63 16.69 -5.38
CA SER A 258 1.28 16.54 -4.85
C SER A 258 0.33 16.19 -5.97
N VAL A 259 -0.55 15.23 -5.70
CA VAL A 259 -1.60 14.81 -6.64
C VAL A 259 -2.96 14.94 -5.98
N TYR A 260 -3.99 15.26 -6.75
CA TYR A 260 -5.38 15.06 -6.33
C TYR A 260 -5.87 13.71 -6.81
N SER A 261 -6.40 12.91 -5.89
CA SER A 261 -7.31 11.81 -6.20
C SER A 261 -8.69 12.19 -5.67
N GLY A 262 -9.66 12.39 -6.56
CA GLY A 262 -10.92 13.05 -6.20
C GLY A 262 -10.69 14.50 -5.75
N SER A 263 -11.16 14.84 -4.55
CA SER A 263 -11.04 16.19 -3.96
C SER A 263 -9.97 16.31 -2.86
N ILE A 264 -9.23 15.24 -2.59
CA ILE A 264 -8.22 15.19 -1.52
C ILE A 264 -6.84 15.12 -2.17
N LYS A 265 -5.93 15.93 -1.64
CA LYS A 265 -4.54 16.04 -2.08
C LYS A 265 -3.69 15.01 -1.32
N ILE A 266 -2.86 14.28 -2.05
CA ILE A 266 -1.83 13.38 -1.53
C ILE A 266 -0.48 14.04 -1.78
N ASP A 267 0.29 14.25 -0.71
CA ASP A 267 1.65 14.76 -0.76
C ASP A 267 2.63 13.57 -0.75
N LEU A 268 3.41 13.43 -1.81
CA LEU A 268 4.44 12.40 -1.97
C LEU A 268 5.83 13.03 -1.79
N PHE A 269 6.46 12.71 -0.67
CA PHE A 269 7.81 13.14 -0.34
C PHE A 269 8.86 12.16 -0.84
N PHE A 270 10.01 12.68 -1.28
CA PHE A 270 11.16 11.84 -1.62
C PHE A 270 12.20 11.87 -0.50
N LEU A 271 12.50 10.69 0.04
CA LEU A 271 13.47 10.50 1.11
C LEU A 271 14.88 10.40 0.54
N TYR A 272 15.75 11.31 1.00
CA TYR A 272 17.18 11.33 0.73
C TYR A 272 17.90 10.72 1.93
N GLU A 273 18.61 9.61 1.71
CA GLU A 273 19.30 8.89 2.77
C GLU A 273 20.81 9.12 2.74
N SER A 274 21.38 9.18 3.94
CA SER A 274 22.81 9.09 4.22
C SER A 274 23.02 7.97 5.25
N LYS A 275 24.27 7.69 5.61
CA LYS A 275 24.61 6.64 6.58
C LYS A 275 23.91 6.86 7.94
N ASP A 276 23.87 8.11 8.42
CA ASP A 276 23.48 8.43 9.80
C ASP A 276 22.14 9.15 9.92
N SER A 277 21.59 9.63 8.80
CA SER A 277 20.29 10.31 8.76
C SER A 277 19.57 10.14 7.43
N ALA A 278 18.26 10.29 7.45
CA ALA A 278 17.45 10.49 6.26
C ALA A 278 16.78 11.87 6.32
N TRP A 279 16.38 12.43 5.18
CA TRP A 279 15.63 13.68 5.17
C TRP A 279 14.67 13.77 4.00
N VAL A 280 13.59 14.55 4.19
CA VAL A 280 12.73 15.01 3.08
C VAL A 280 12.81 16.53 3.01
N GLY A 281 12.57 17.07 1.82
CA GLY A 281 12.49 18.51 1.61
C GLY A 281 11.06 19.00 1.57
N GLY A 282 10.92 20.32 1.63
CA GLY A 282 9.68 21.06 1.38
C GLY A 282 10.00 22.54 1.26
N MET A 283 9.04 23.36 0.86
CA MET A 283 9.30 24.79 0.66
C MET A 283 8.08 25.69 0.88
N ILE A 284 8.35 26.93 1.29
CA ILE A 284 7.37 28.02 1.17
C ILE A 284 7.59 28.66 -0.20
N VAL A 285 6.70 28.33 -1.15
CA VAL A 285 6.77 28.75 -2.55
C VAL A 285 6.92 30.26 -2.71
N SER A 286 6.07 31.04 -2.01
CA SER A 286 6.06 32.51 -2.10
C SER A 286 7.36 33.18 -1.64
N LYS A 287 8.14 32.49 -0.81
CA LYS A 287 9.43 32.97 -0.29
C LYS A 287 10.62 32.28 -0.93
N ARG A 288 10.40 31.31 -1.84
CA ARG A 288 11.42 30.38 -2.37
C ARG A 288 12.26 29.73 -1.26
N LYS A 289 11.68 29.57 -0.06
CA LYS A 289 12.41 29.19 1.16
C LYS A 289 12.34 27.69 1.37
N LYS A 290 13.50 27.05 1.54
CA LYS A 290 13.67 25.60 1.65
C LYS A 290 13.64 25.16 3.11
N PHE A 291 13.05 24.01 3.34
CA PHE A 291 13.05 23.32 4.63
C PHE A 291 13.48 21.87 4.43
N ARG A 292 14.08 21.30 5.48
CA ARG A 292 14.40 19.88 5.57
C ARG A 292 13.91 19.33 6.89
N TRP A 293 13.28 18.16 6.85
CA TRP A 293 12.95 17.36 8.02
C TRP A 293 13.95 16.25 8.12
N ILE A 294 14.66 16.19 9.24
CA ILE A 294 15.73 15.23 9.46
C ILE A 294 15.22 14.07 10.32
N TYR A 295 15.37 12.86 9.80
CA TYR A 295 14.92 11.63 10.42
C TYR A 295 16.11 10.74 10.77
N PRO A 296 15.95 9.83 11.76
CA PRO A 296 16.82 8.67 11.83
C PRO A 296 16.70 7.84 10.53
N PRO A 297 17.73 7.07 10.15
CA PRO A 297 17.69 6.26 8.93
C PRO A 297 16.47 5.33 8.86
N ILE A 298 15.88 5.19 7.67
CA ILE A 298 14.78 4.25 7.41
C ILE A 298 15.37 3.04 6.68
N SER A 299 16.13 2.25 7.43
CA SER A 299 16.87 1.11 6.89
C SER A 299 15.97 -0.08 6.49
N GLN A 300 14.76 -0.16 7.04
CA GLN A 300 13.81 -1.24 6.79
C GLN A 300 12.40 -0.69 6.66
N ILE A 301 11.67 -1.24 5.68
CA ILE A 301 10.26 -0.99 5.45
C ILE A 301 9.47 -2.24 5.91
N CYS A 302 8.33 -1.98 6.52
CA CYS A 302 7.39 -2.93 7.06
C CYS A 302 6.02 -2.73 6.39
N THR A 303 5.01 -3.49 6.78
CA THR A 303 3.61 -3.28 6.39
C THR A 303 2.71 -3.01 7.59
N GLY A 304 1.59 -2.34 7.36
CA GLY A 304 0.55 -2.08 8.35
C GLY A 304 -0.83 -1.99 7.71
N ASP A 305 -1.85 -2.41 8.45
CA ASP A 305 -3.24 -2.29 8.03
C ASP A 305 -3.76 -0.88 8.34
N LEU A 306 -4.16 -0.15 7.30
CA LEU A 306 -4.94 1.07 7.41
C LEU A 306 -6.32 0.79 6.83
N LEU A 307 -7.35 0.74 7.69
CA LEU A 307 -8.76 0.62 7.28
C LEU A 307 -9.01 -0.56 6.31
N GLY A 308 -8.35 -1.69 6.55
CA GLY A 308 -8.46 -2.91 5.74
C GLY A 308 -7.55 -2.96 4.51
N ARG A 309 -6.78 -1.91 4.23
CA ARG A 309 -5.80 -1.90 3.12
C ARG A 309 -4.39 -1.96 3.67
N LEU A 310 -3.54 -2.78 3.06
CA LEU A 310 -2.15 -2.92 3.54
C LEU A 310 -1.23 -1.86 2.93
N PHE A 311 -0.54 -1.07 3.74
CA PHE A 311 0.45 -0.10 3.27
C PHE A 311 1.83 -0.41 3.82
N HIS A 312 2.86 0.02 3.08
CA HIS A 312 4.19 0.06 3.65
C HIS A 312 4.31 1.16 4.71
N VAL A 313 5.13 0.91 5.73
CA VAL A 313 5.43 1.83 6.82
C VAL A 313 6.90 1.71 7.22
N PRO A 314 7.53 2.75 7.79
CA PRO A 314 8.87 2.61 8.38
C PRO A 314 8.83 1.58 9.51
N CYS A 315 9.76 0.62 9.51
CA CYS A 315 9.82 -0.37 10.59
C CYS A 315 10.10 0.24 11.97
N ASN A 316 10.69 1.43 12.01
CA ASN A 316 11.04 2.21 13.20
C ASN A 316 10.05 3.35 13.47
N VAL A 317 8.74 3.10 13.26
CA VAL A 317 7.62 4.07 13.35
C VAL A 317 7.78 5.07 14.50
N GLU A 318 7.98 4.59 15.73
CA GLU A 318 8.05 5.47 16.91
C GLU A 318 9.21 6.47 16.85
N LYS A 319 10.35 6.09 16.26
CA LYS A 319 11.50 6.98 16.11
C LYS A 319 11.21 8.08 15.09
N ILE A 320 10.48 7.73 14.02
CA ILE A 320 10.03 8.68 12.99
C ILE A 320 9.04 9.67 13.60
N LEU A 321 7.98 9.17 14.25
CA LEU A 321 6.98 10.02 14.92
C LEU A 321 7.58 10.88 16.04
N LYS A 322 8.57 10.38 16.77
CA LYS A 322 9.29 11.17 17.78
C LYS A 322 10.14 12.27 17.15
N ALA A 323 10.73 12.05 15.98
CA ALA A 323 11.47 13.09 15.25
C ALA A 323 10.52 14.20 14.78
N ASP A 324 9.35 13.84 14.25
CA ASP A 324 8.36 14.81 13.79
C ASP A 324 7.70 15.57 14.94
N TYR A 325 7.14 14.87 15.92
CA TYR A 325 6.19 15.45 16.87
C TYR A 325 6.70 15.46 18.32
N GLY A 326 7.80 14.77 18.62
CA GLY A 326 8.25 14.57 20.00
C GLY A 326 7.30 13.65 20.75
N ASN A 327 6.44 14.21 21.60
CA ASN A 327 5.41 13.44 22.31
C ASN A 327 4.19 13.20 21.42
N TRP A 328 4.37 12.42 20.36
CA TRP A 328 3.38 12.14 19.31
C TRP A 328 2.08 11.48 19.80
N ARG A 329 2.10 10.89 20.99
CA ARG A 329 0.91 10.30 21.63
C ARG A 329 -0.09 11.36 22.10
N VAL A 330 0.36 12.58 22.37
CA VAL A 330 -0.50 13.70 22.75
C VAL A 330 -1.03 14.35 21.46
N PRO A 331 -2.36 14.49 21.30
CA PRO A 331 -2.93 15.17 20.15
C PRO A 331 -2.46 16.62 20.04
N HIS A 332 -2.12 17.03 18.82
CA HIS A 332 -1.89 18.42 18.47
C HIS A 332 -2.98 18.82 17.47
N PRO A 333 -3.92 19.72 17.82
CA PRO A 333 -4.97 20.13 16.90
C PRO A 333 -4.40 20.67 15.59
N THR A 334 -4.99 20.25 14.46
CA THR A 334 -4.54 20.66 13.11
C THR A 334 -4.64 22.18 12.95
N ALA A 335 -5.65 22.82 13.56
CA ALA A 335 -5.83 24.27 13.54
C ALA A 335 -4.66 25.08 14.14
N ASN A 336 -3.87 24.47 15.04
CA ASN A 336 -2.70 25.09 15.65
C ASN A 336 -1.39 24.60 15.03
N PHE A 337 -1.45 23.69 14.06
CA PHE A 337 -0.30 23.01 13.50
C PHE A 337 0.22 23.79 12.28
N THR A 338 1.48 24.26 12.37
CA THR A 338 2.17 24.89 11.25
C THR A 338 3.30 23.97 10.80
N TRP A 339 3.18 23.36 9.61
CA TRP A 339 4.09 22.31 9.16
C TRP A 339 5.58 22.68 9.20
N TYR A 340 5.95 23.93 8.93
CA TYR A 340 7.35 24.41 8.97
C TYR A 340 7.82 24.91 10.35
N GLN A 341 7.00 24.83 11.39
CA GLN A 341 7.33 25.32 12.76
C GLN A 341 7.02 24.31 13.86
N SER A 342 5.90 23.59 13.76
CA SER A 342 5.41 22.68 14.80
C SER A 342 6.24 21.38 14.86
N HIS A 343 6.75 20.92 13.71
CA HIS A 343 7.63 19.75 13.63
C HIS A 343 8.96 19.98 14.38
N LYS A 344 9.45 18.98 15.13
CA LYS A 344 10.65 19.10 15.97
C LYS A 344 11.96 18.90 15.21
N ASN A 345 11.89 18.24 14.07
CA ASN A 345 13.01 17.91 13.18
C ASN A 345 13.15 18.85 11.97
N VAL A 346 12.29 19.87 11.83
CA VAL A 346 12.37 20.82 10.71
C VAL A 346 13.55 21.77 10.89
N LYS A 347 14.28 22.02 9.79
CA LYS A 347 15.39 22.98 9.70
C LYS A 347 15.25 23.81 8.44
N GLU A 348 15.61 25.08 8.52
CA GLU A 348 15.76 25.93 7.33
C GLU A 348 16.96 25.44 6.51
N ALA A 349 16.78 25.32 5.20
CA ALA A 349 17.79 24.79 4.26
C ALA A 349 18.15 25.80 3.17
N GLY A 350 17.99 27.10 3.47
CA GLY A 350 18.28 28.20 2.56
C GLY A 350 17.13 28.55 1.61
N TYR A 351 17.48 29.03 0.43
CA TYR A 351 16.55 29.54 -0.57
C TYR A 351 16.91 29.00 -1.95
N TRP A 352 15.91 28.79 -2.80
CA TRP A 352 16.14 28.56 -4.23
C TRP A 352 16.57 29.85 -4.90
N SER A 353 17.62 29.79 -5.72
CA SER A 353 18.01 30.95 -6.52
C SER A 353 16.97 31.24 -7.61
N GLU A 354 17.03 32.43 -8.18
CA GLU A 354 16.20 32.77 -9.34
C GLU A 354 16.50 31.89 -10.55
N SER A 355 17.76 31.56 -10.79
CA SER A 355 18.16 30.69 -11.91
C SER A 355 17.68 29.25 -11.76
N GLU A 356 17.45 28.80 -10.52
CA GLU A 356 16.96 27.44 -10.25
C GLU A 356 15.43 27.36 -10.24
N TRP A 357 14.73 28.48 -10.08
CA TRP A 357 13.32 28.50 -9.69
C TRP A 357 12.41 27.76 -10.69
N ASN A 358 12.60 27.99 -11.99
CA ASN A 358 11.81 27.37 -13.06
C ASN A 358 11.93 25.84 -13.11
N ASP A 359 13.07 25.31 -12.67
CA ASP A 359 13.28 23.86 -12.59
C ASP A 359 12.76 23.25 -11.29
N THR A 360 12.55 24.09 -10.26
CA THR A 360 12.15 23.66 -8.90
C THR A 360 10.66 23.79 -8.61
N TYR A 361 9.92 24.57 -9.38
CA TYR A 361 8.51 24.83 -9.11
C TYR A 361 7.72 24.72 -10.39
N LYS A 362 6.90 23.66 -10.49
CA LYS A 362 6.02 23.39 -11.63
C LYS A 362 4.61 23.16 -11.11
N VAL A 363 3.63 23.81 -11.72
CA VAL A 363 2.20 23.67 -11.42
C VAL A 363 1.51 23.10 -12.66
N PHE A 364 0.48 22.28 -12.46
CA PHE A 364 -0.22 21.53 -13.51
C PHE A 364 -1.70 21.84 -13.57
#